data_AF-A0A2V1BIQ4-F1
#
_entry.id   AF-A0A2V1BIQ4-F1
#
_cell.length_a   1.000
_cell.length_b   1.000
_cell.length_c   1.000
_cell.angle_alpha   90.00
_cell.angle_beta   90.00
_cell.angle_gamma   90.00
#
_symmetry.space_group_name_H-M   'P 1'
#
loop_
_entity.id
_entity.type
_entity.pdbx_description
1 polymer ?
#
loop_
_entity_poly.entity_id
_entity_poly.type
_entity_poly.pdbx_seq_one_letter_code
_entity_poly.pdbx_strand_id
1 'polypeptide(L)'
;MVSAYDFRTRFSDAYIYPYNVWGFARPRFFCYHDLERVGTLGDGGKVVCGMFRYERESPGPSSESNPASILIVYSFGVNTDSSFEAALLQWTNCGIWGYNYTVSAFAEDIPKHQLSRIHFSQFGVRDLTDETRDPKFFTV
;
A
#
# COMPACT_ATOMS: atom_id res chain seq x y z
N MET A 1 22.88 20.53 -18.81
CA MET A 1 23.76 20.08 -17.72
C MET A 1 23.82 21.21 -16.70
N VAL A 2 23.06 21.09 -15.61
CA VAL A 2 23.12 22.04 -14.49
C VAL A 2 23.38 21.20 -13.25
N SER A 3 24.58 21.36 -12.71
CA SER A 3 25.03 20.77 -11.45
C SER A 3 24.39 21.53 -10.30
N ALA A 4 23.78 20.83 -9.35
CA ALA A 4 23.28 21.39 -8.11
C ALA A 4 24.07 20.78 -6.93
N TYR A 5 25.30 21.24 -6.77
CA TYR A 5 25.98 21.24 -5.48
C TYR A 5 25.51 22.49 -4.72
N ASP A 6 24.42 22.37 -3.97
CA ASP A 6 24.19 23.24 -2.81
C ASP A 6 23.37 22.50 -1.74
N PHE A 7 24.07 22.07 -0.71
CA PHE A 7 23.51 21.47 0.49
C PHE A 7 22.95 22.59 1.37
N ARG A 8 21.66 22.97 1.25
CA ARG A 8 20.82 23.58 2.33
C ARG A 8 19.45 24.12 1.92
N THR A 9 18.83 23.69 0.83
CA THR A 9 17.39 23.98 0.65
C THR A 9 16.58 23.03 1.52
N ARG A 10 16.20 23.45 2.74
CA ARG A 10 15.01 22.90 3.40
C ARG A 10 13.86 23.11 2.42
N PHE A 11 13.33 22.02 1.87
CA PHE A 11 12.06 22.08 1.15
C PHE A 11 11.07 22.81 2.06
N SER A 12 10.41 23.84 1.54
CA SER A 12 9.48 24.62 2.34
C SER A 12 8.38 23.72 2.87
N ASP A 13 7.98 23.92 4.13
CA ASP A 13 6.87 23.22 4.76
C ASP A 13 5.53 23.38 4.00
N ALA A 14 5.47 24.26 2.99
CA ALA A 14 4.35 24.39 2.06
C ALA A 14 4.17 23.20 1.09
N TYR A 15 5.13 22.26 1.00
CA TYR A 15 4.90 20.94 0.39
C TYR A 15 4.44 19.88 1.41
N ILE A 16 4.24 20.28 2.68
CA ILE A 16 3.60 19.52 3.77
C ILE A 16 2.10 19.83 3.79
N TYR A 17 1.48 19.86 2.61
CA TYR A 17 0.03 19.74 2.50
C TYR A 17 -0.29 18.27 2.26
N PRO A 18 -1.44 17.75 2.73
CA PRO A 18 -1.76 16.31 2.69
C PRO A 18 -1.82 15.73 1.27
N TYR A 19 -1.75 16.57 0.24
CA TYR A 19 -1.81 16.20 -1.16
C TYR A 19 -0.59 16.75 -1.91
N ASN A 20 0.17 15.85 -2.53
CA ASN A 20 1.20 16.22 -3.50
C ASN A 20 0.65 16.07 -4.94
N VAL A 21 1.39 16.56 -5.94
CA VAL A 21 1.00 16.44 -7.36
C VAL A 21 0.73 15.00 -7.79
N TRP A 22 1.36 14.01 -7.13
CA TRP A 22 1.19 12.58 -7.38
C TRP A 22 -0.14 12.03 -6.87
N GLY A 23 -0.81 12.71 -5.94
CA GLY A 23 -2.19 12.40 -5.56
C GLY A 23 -3.16 12.53 -6.73
N PHE A 24 -2.95 13.54 -7.58
CA PHE A 24 -3.86 13.89 -8.69
C PHE A 24 -3.39 13.38 -10.05
N ALA A 25 -2.09 13.16 -10.22
CA ALA A 25 -1.53 12.65 -11.47
C ALA A 25 -2.03 11.21 -11.71
N ARG A 26 -2.83 11.03 -12.77
CA ARG A 26 -3.15 9.69 -13.26
C ARG A 26 -1.96 9.15 -14.05
N PRO A 27 -1.53 7.90 -13.79
CA PRO A 27 -0.46 7.30 -14.55
C PRO A 27 -0.89 7.17 -16.02
N ARG A 28 0.04 7.44 -16.94
CA ARG A 28 -0.23 7.51 -18.39
C ARG A 28 -0.04 6.16 -19.11
N PHE A 29 -0.04 5.04 -18.39
CA PHE A 29 0.00 3.73 -19.06
C PHE A 29 -1.36 3.37 -19.65
N PHE A 30 -1.36 2.58 -20.71
CA PHE A 30 -2.59 2.10 -21.33
C PHE A 30 -3.16 0.93 -20.52
N CYS A 31 -4.21 1.18 -19.74
CA CYS A 31 -4.99 0.14 -19.07
C CYS A 31 -6.13 -0.30 -19.98
N TYR A 32 -6.22 -1.60 -20.30
CA TYR A 32 -7.35 -2.18 -21.05
C TYR A 32 -8.62 -2.34 -20.19
N HIS A 33 -8.58 -1.87 -18.95
CA HIS A 33 -9.63 -1.94 -17.96
C HIS A 33 -9.92 -0.54 -17.40
N ASP A 34 -10.85 -0.46 -16.46
CA ASP A 34 -11.07 0.72 -15.62
C ASP A 34 -9.82 1.07 -14.83
N LEU A 35 -9.57 2.37 -14.70
CA LEU A 35 -8.48 2.91 -13.90
C LEU A 35 -9.10 3.65 -12.72
N GLU A 36 -8.90 3.12 -11.52
CA GLU A 36 -9.52 3.63 -10.30
C GLU A 36 -8.46 4.00 -9.26
N ARG A 37 -8.71 5.07 -8.49
CA ARG A 37 -7.92 5.35 -7.28
C ARG A 37 -8.61 4.70 -6.09
N VAL A 38 -7.90 3.81 -5.43
CA VAL A 38 -8.35 3.02 -4.28
C VAL A 38 -7.65 3.53 -3.03
N GLY A 39 -8.39 3.80 -1.95
CA GLY A 39 -7.89 4.43 -0.73
C GLY A 39 -7.94 5.96 -0.75
N THR A 40 -7.31 6.59 0.25
CA THR A 40 -7.30 8.05 0.42
C THR A 40 -6.50 8.75 -0.69
N LEU A 41 -6.75 10.04 -0.88
CA LEU A 41 -5.89 10.88 -1.70
C LEU A 41 -4.59 11.18 -0.95
N GLY A 42 -3.45 10.93 -1.58
CA GLY A 42 -2.13 11.09 -0.96
C GLY A 42 -1.27 9.83 -1.11
N ASP A 43 -0.37 9.61 -0.16
CA ASP A 43 0.57 8.48 -0.16
C ASP A 43 -0.13 7.13 0.07
N GLY A 44 -1.25 7.13 0.81
CA GLY A 44 -2.06 5.96 1.11
C GLY A 44 -2.65 5.29 -0.11
N GLY A 45 -3.51 6.00 -0.82
CA GLY A 45 -4.23 5.42 -1.96
C GLY A 45 -3.36 5.16 -3.17
N LYS A 46 -3.70 4.10 -3.91
CA LYS A 46 -3.01 3.65 -5.12
C LYS A 46 -3.96 3.71 -6.31
N VAL A 47 -3.39 3.87 -7.51
CA VAL A 47 -4.15 3.76 -8.76
C VAL A 47 -4.07 2.31 -9.25
N VAL A 48 -5.22 1.66 -9.37
CA VAL A 48 -5.37 0.27 -9.80
C VAL A 48 -5.99 0.21 -11.19
N CYS A 49 -5.42 -0.63 -12.05
CA CYS A 49 -5.99 -0.97 -13.35
C CYS A 49 -6.79 -2.28 -13.22
N GLY A 50 -8.10 -2.24 -13.45
CA GLY A 50 -8.96 -3.43 -13.42
C GLY A 50 -9.46 -3.83 -12.04
N MET A 51 -9.79 -2.87 -11.16
CA MET A 51 -10.22 -3.18 -9.79
C MET A 51 -11.45 -4.10 -9.78
N PHE A 52 -12.40 -3.87 -10.69
CA PHE A 52 -13.59 -4.72 -10.87
C PHE A 52 -13.30 -6.21 -11.05
N ARG A 53 -12.11 -6.58 -11.55
CA ARG A 53 -11.75 -7.99 -11.74
C ARG A 53 -11.54 -8.66 -10.39
N TYR A 54 -10.85 -7.99 -9.46
CA TYR A 54 -10.63 -8.52 -8.13
C TYR A 54 -11.93 -8.64 -7.35
N GLU A 55 -12.80 -7.64 -7.45
CA GLU A 55 -14.15 -7.68 -6.84
C GLU A 55 -15.03 -8.79 -7.44
N ARG A 56 -14.91 -9.05 -8.73
CA ARG A 56 -15.68 -10.12 -9.38
C ARG A 56 -15.20 -11.52 -8.99
N GLU A 57 -13.89 -11.75 -8.97
CA GLU A 57 -13.32 -13.08 -8.69
C GLU A 57 -13.31 -13.40 -7.19
N SER A 58 -13.15 -12.38 -6.34
CA SER A 58 -13.06 -12.49 -4.88
C SER A 58 -13.94 -11.43 -4.22
N PRO A 59 -15.28 -11.48 -4.37
CA PRO A 59 -16.18 -10.46 -3.83
C PRO A 59 -16.12 -10.36 -2.32
N GLY A 60 -16.04 -9.13 -1.81
CA GLY A 60 -15.95 -8.82 -0.39
C GLY A 60 -17.29 -8.73 0.34
N PRO A 61 -17.26 -8.30 1.61
CA PRO A 61 -16.05 -7.93 2.36
C PRO A 61 -15.23 -9.15 2.80
N SER A 62 -13.97 -8.92 3.15
CA SER A 62 -13.10 -9.90 3.77
C SER A 62 -13.73 -10.45 5.05
N SER A 63 -13.90 -11.76 5.11
CA SER A 63 -14.39 -12.47 6.29
C SER A 63 -14.06 -13.96 6.19
N GLU A 64 -13.80 -14.61 7.31
CA GLU A 64 -13.68 -16.08 7.39
C GLU A 64 -14.95 -16.80 6.93
N SER A 65 -16.12 -16.15 7.04
CA SER A 65 -17.41 -16.71 6.64
C SER A 65 -17.75 -16.44 5.18
N ASN A 66 -16.94 -15.67 4.45
CA ASN A 66 -17.21 -15.34 3.06
C ASN A 66 -16.85 -16.55 2.17
N PRO A 67 -17.80 -17.12 1.40
CA PRO A 67 -17.56 -18.31 0.59
C PRO A 67 -16.76 -18.04 -0.69
N ALA A 68 -16.51 -16.77 -1.03
CA ALA A 68 -15.74 -16.39 -2.20
C ALA A 68 -14.27 -16.82 -2.12
N SER A 69 -13.62 -16.93 -3.27
CA SER A 69 -12.18 -17.22 -3.33
C SER A 69 -11.37 -16.15 -2.56
N ILE A 70 -10.33 -16.56 -1.85
CA ILE A 70 -9.49 -15.62 -1.09
C ILE A 70 -8.49 -14.95 -2.04
N LEU A 71 -8.48 -13.62 -2.06
CA LEU A 71 -7.46 -12.81 -2.73
C LEU A 71 -6.26 -12.60 -1.78
N ILE A 72 -5.08 -13.08 -2.14
CA ILE A 72 -3.86 -12.85 -1.34
C ILE A 72 -3.15 -11.60 -1.86
N VAL A 73 -2.93 -10.63 -0.98
CA VAL A 73 -2.25 -9.37 -1.31
C VAL A 73 -0.98 -9.24 -0.48
N TYR A 74 0.16 -9.07 -1.15
CA TYR A 74 1.42 -8.72 -0.51
C TYR A 74 1.65 -7.21 -0.68
N SER A 75 1.63 -6.45 0.41
CA SER A 75 1.83 -5.00 0.42
C SER A 75 3.20 -4.65 1.00
N PHE A 76 4.07 -4.08 0.18
CA PHE A 76 5.42 -3.67 0.57
C PHE A 76 5.48 -2.15 0.74
N GLY A 77 6.11 -1.70 1.81
CA GLY A 77 6.24 -0.27 2.12
C GLY A 77 5.00 0.33 2.78
N VAL A 78 4.18 -0.49 3.45
CA VAL A 78 3.04 -0.03 4.27
C VAL A 78 3.55 0.98 5.29
N ASN A 79 2.90 2.14 5.42
CA ASN A 79 3.36 3.21 6.31
C ASN A 79 2.19 3.71 7.18
N THR A 80 2.22 4.98 7.58
CA THR A 80 1.21 5.63 8.42
C THR A 80 -0.17 5.83 7.76
N ASP A 81 -0.37 5.34 6.54
CA ASP A 81 -1.66 5.30 5.85
C ASP A 81 -1.83 3.90 5.25
N SER A 82 -2.91 3.22 5.64
CA SER A 82 -3.28 1.88 5.17
C SER A 82 -4.68 1.87 4.54
N SER A 83 -5.09 3.02 4.00
CA SER A 83 -6.42 3.19 3.39
C SER A 83 -6.61 2.37 2.11
N PHE A 84 -5.53 2.07 1.37
CA PHE A 84 -5.57 1.18 0.22
C PHE A 84 -5.92 -0.26 0.67
N GLU A 85 -5.21 -0.77 1.67
CA GLU A 85 -5.45 -2.08 2.25
C GLU A 85 -6.85 -2.17 2.88
N ALA A 86 -7.28 -1.12 3.58
CA ALA A 86 -8.62 -1.03 4.15
C ALA A 86 -9.71 -1.12 3.07
N ALA A 87 -9.53 -0.41 1.95
CA ALA A 87 -10.47 -0.49 0.82
C ALA A 87 -10.50 -1.88 0.18
N LEU A 88 -9.34 -2.53 0.00
CA LEU A 88 -9.28 -3.90 -0.50
C LEU A 88 -10.02 -4.90 0.41
N LEU A 89 -9.83 -4.79 1.73
CA LEU A 89 -10.54 -5.63 2.71
C LEU A 89 -12.05 -5.41 2.68
N GLN A 90 -12.50 -4.20 2.33
CA GLN A 90 -13.91 -3.89 2.22
C GLN A 90 -14.53 -4.41 0.92
N TRP A 91 -13.82 -4.29 -0.20
CA TRP A 91 -14.38 -4.56 -1.54
C TRP A 91 -14.18 -6.00 -1.98
N THR A 92 -13.15 -6.68 -1.45
CA THR A 92 -12.78 -8.04 -1.85
C THR A 92 -12.72 -8.99 -0.66
N ASN A 93 -12.73 -10.30 -0.90
CA ASN A 93 -12.43 -11.30 0.11
C ASN A 93 -10.92 -11.53 0.20
N CYS A 94 -10.17 -10.51 0.61
CA CYS A 94 -8.71 -10.60 0.68
C CYS A 94 -8.16 -10.99 2.06
N GLY A 95 -6.94 -11.52 2.04
CA GLY A 95 -6.01 -11.53 3.17
C GLY A 95 -4.77 -10.74 2.77
N ILE A 96 -4.28 -9.88 3.67
CA ILE A 96 -3.20 -8.94 3.35
C ILE A 96 -1.97 -9.23 4.21
N TRP A 97 -0.81 -9.38 3.57
CA TRP A 97 0.49 -9.48 4.21
C TRP A 97 1.27 -8.20 3.96
N GLY A 98 1.46 -7.41 5.01
CA GLY A 98 2.14 -6.12 4.98
C GLY A 98 3.58 -6.22 5.45
N TYR A 99 4.47 -5.50 4.76
CA TYR A 99 5.90 -5.46 5.08
C TYR A 99 6.43 -4.04 5.10
N ASN A 100 7.08 -3.65 6.19
CA ASN A 100 7.89 -2.44 6.25
C ASN A 100 8.90 -2.55 7.40
N TYR A 101 10.13 -2.07 7.19
CA TYR A 101 11.19 -2.12 8.20
C TYR A 101 11.18 -0.93 9.20
N THR A 102 10.38 0.10 8.94
CA THR A 102 10.35 1.35 9.72
C THR A 102 9.17 1.47 10.67
N VAL A 103 8.07 0.76 10.40
CA VAL A 103 6.86 0.78 11.22
C VAL A 103 6.58 -0.61 11.78
N SER A 104 5.84 -0.67 12.89
CA SER A 104 5.57 -1.90 13.63
C SER A 104 4.21 -2.54 13.34
N ALA A 105 3.32 -1.85 12.62
CA ALA A 105 1.97 -2.31 12.28
C ALA A 105 1.38 -1.52 11.10
N PHE A 106 0.24 -1.99 10.58
CA PHE A 106 -0.63 -1.19 9.72
C PHE A 106 -1.18 0.04 10.46
N ALA A 107 -1.57 1.07 9.70
CA ALA A 107 -2.20 2.26 10.24
C ALA A 107 -3.62 1.99 10.76
N GLU A 108 -4.15 2.94 11.54
CA GLU A 108 -5.48 2.85 12.18
C GLU A 108 -6.66 2.88 11.18
N ASP A 109 -6.38 3.10 9.89
CA ASP A 109 -7.37 3.08 8.82
C ASP A 109 -8.08 1.72 8.68
N ILE A 110 -7.44 0.63 9.12
CA ILE A 110 -8.01 -0.72 9.03
C ILE A 110 -8.99 -0.96 10.19
N PRO A 111 -10.28 -1.22 9.91
CA PRO A 111 -11.28 -1.47 10.95
C PRO A 111 -10.92 -2.68 11.82
N LYS A 112 -11.22 -2.59 13.13
CA LYS A 112 -10.90 -3.65 14.10
C LYS A 112 -11.43 -5.04 13.75
N HIS A 113 -12.57 -5.11 13.06
CA HIS A 113 -13.18 -6.39 12.65
C HIS A 113 -12.43 -7.07 11.50
N GLN A 114 -11.53 -6.36 10.80
CA GLN A 114 -10.69 -6.90 9.73
C GLN A 114 -9.30 -7.33 10.21
N LEU A 115 -8.95 -7.11 11.48
CA LEU A 115 -7.60 -7.38 11.98
C LEU A 115 -7.17 -8.85 11.87
N SER A 116 -8.11 -9.79 11.84
CA SER A 116 -7.81 -11.22 11.64
C SER A 116 -7.36 -11.54 10.21
N ARG A 117 -7.60 -10.64 9.25
CA ARG A 117 -7.32 -10.81 7.82
C ARG A 117 -6.03 -10.14 7.37
N ILE A 118 -5.35 -9.47 8.30
CA ILE A 118 -4.09 -8.79 8.03
C ILE A 118 -2.95 -9.40 8.84
N HIS A 119 -1.78 -9.44 8.23
CA HIS A 119 -0.57 -10.01 8.80
C HIS A 119 0.56 -9.02 8.56
N PHE A 120 1.16 -8.50 9.63
CA PHE A 120 2.26 -7.54 9.50
C PHE A 120 3.58 -8.19 9.85
N SER A 121 4.61 -7.95 9.05
CA SER A 121 5.98 -8.37 9.32
C SER A 121 6.93 -7.20 9.13
N GLN A 122 7.71 -6.91 10.18
CA GLN A 122 8.69 -5.84 10.13
C GLN A 122 9.95 -6.34 9.42
N PHE A 123 9.96 -6.33 8.08
CA PHE A 123 11.11 -6.70 7.24
C PHE A 123 11.39 -5.64 6.18
N GLY A 124 12.64 -5.55 5.78
CA GLY A 124 13.09 -4.67 4.69
C GLY A 124 13.43 -5.44 3.42
N VAL A 125 13.37 -4.74 2.29
CA VAL A 125 13.82 -5.25 0.98
C VAL A 125 15.13 -4.57 0.61
N ARG A 126 16.12 -5.35 0.15
CA ARG A 126 17.43 -4.84 -0.28
C ARG A 126 18.04 -5.69 -1.40
N ASP A 127 19.18 -5.25 -1.91
CA ASP A 127 20.01 -5.93 -2.91
C ASP A 127 20.69 -7.22 -2.39
N LEU A 128 20.97 -7.30 -1.08
CA LEU A 128 21.55 -8.47 -0.41
C LEU A 128 20.81 -8.81 0.88
N THR A 129 20.48 -10.09 1.03
CA THR A 129 19.83 -10.65 2.22
C THR A 129 20.78 -10.54 3.42
N ASP A 130 20.24 -10.05 4.52
CA ASP A 130 20.93 -9.86 5.78
C ASP A 130 19.97 -10.17 6.92
N GLU A 131 20.06 -11.42 7.37
CA GLU A 131 19.27 -11.95 8.48
C GLU A 131 19.85 -11.58 9.86
N THR A 132 21.03 -10.95 9.89
CA THR A 132 21.71 -10.55 11.13
C THR A 132 21.21 -9.19 11.65
N ARG A 133 20.60 -8.39 10.77
CA ARG A 133 20.00 -7.11 11.11
C ARG A 133 18.61 -7.28 11.75
N ASP A 134 18.28 -6.35 12.64
CA ASP A 134 16.93 -6.19 13.19
C ASP A 134 16.35 -4.82 12.79
N PRO A 135 15.23 -4.76 12.05
CA PRO A 135 14.56 -5.87 11.39
C PRO A 135 15.40 -6.50 10.26
N LYS A 136 15.08 -7.75 9.90
CA LYS A 136 15.76 -8.51 8.83
C LYS A 136 15.52 -7.87 7.45
N PHE A 137 16.52 -7.96 6.58
CA PHE A 137 16.40 -7.53 5.19
C PHE A 137 16.56 -8.72 4.24
N PHE A 138 15.71 -8.79 3.22
CA PHE A 138 15.71 -9.88 2.23
C PHE A 138 15.82 -9.34 0.81
N THR A 139 16.37 -10.15 -0.09
CA THR A 139 16.26 -9.98 -1.54
C THR A 139 14.94 -10.55 -2.04
N VAL A 140 14.31 -9.89 -3.00
CA VAL A 140 13.11 -10.35 -3.73
C VAL A 140 13.38 -10.45 -5.22
#